data_AF-A0A3A9W5L8-F1
#
_entry.id   AF-A0A3A9W5L8-F1
#
_cell.length_a   1.000
_cell.length_b   1.000
_cell.length_c   1.000
_cell.angle_alpha   90.00
_cell.angle_beta   90.00
_cell.angle_gamma   90.00
#
_symmetry.space_group_name_H-M   'P 1'
#
loop_
_entity.id
_entity.type
_entity.pdbx_description
1 polymer ?
#
loop_
_entity_poly.entity_id
_entity_poly.type
_entity_poly.pdbx_seq_one_letter_code
_entity_poly.pdbx_strand_id
1 'polypeptide(L)'
;MIKTLSLLLWIIITVIPFSGNFTFSQQHYKTNQYLKKARKNKFLNSEISIKNYKKSIEYFTHKRDTFNLINSINELSDVYGHNLNYSKAYDGYWEALLLAEKSNDEFSKSRVYQSLGWLYSFYNRNTEALENFSKALELSKKLSTQNRSKINNVISDYYSIVAFYRDNNDLENARIYLDSCYSYFTPTSKGVKNYFLESEKGFLLAADGKFDSAEMILVKSYDHFKENNESYLVIIHFFLAKLYHKKNEVEKSKFHYNRSLELSGIYNSHKNYQIINHKELSQLYYDSKEYQNAFFHIRQAIDLENKIFGINSDNNKYLFEIKDKYRIQKEKQEQLFKEQKLLELEQKEKISFLRSILLFITTLFILIMSIIVFKKLKQKHIKEKAQLKKKQRLKLIESKEVIELKNRELTASALQLIEKDEFILGLKSTLNDQKENPNQNSLNKIIKSIKSDVGNNWKEFEIRFIDINPNFYKNIKTDFSSLTQTDLKICALVKLNFSSKDMASLLGISIESVHTSRYRLRKKLQLDRNDNLVEFISRY
;
A
#
# COMPACT_ATOMS: atom_id res chain seq x y z
N MET A 1 27.12 -2.30 -23.90
CA MET A 1 26.68 -1.41 -22.81
C MET A 1 25.87 -0.20 -23.31
N ILE A 2 25.05 -0.36 -24.38
CA ILE A 2 24.21 0.73 -24.93
C ILE A 2 22.74 0.29 -25.11
N LYS A 3 22.42 -1.01 -25.03
CA LYS A 3 21.04 -1.52 -25.16
C LYS A 3 20.26 -1.66 -23.84
N THR A 4 20.90 -1.46 -22.68
CA THR A 4 20.22 -1.50 -21.37
C THR A 4 19.82 -0.12 -20.85
N LEU A 5 20.38 0.96 -21.42
CA LEU A 5 20.04 2.33 -21.01
C LEU A 5 18.75 2.87 -21.67
N SER A 6 18.37 2.37 -22.86
CA SER A 6 17.16 2.86 -23.54
C SER A 6 15.85 2.29 -22.97
N LEU A 7 15.89 1.13 -22.30
CA LEU A 7 14.72 0.55 -21.64
C LEU A 7 14.38 1.26 -20.31
N LEU A 8 15.40 1.77 -19.61
CA LEU A 8 15.21 2.54 -18.37
C LEU A 8 14.68 3.96 -18.63
N LEU A 9 15.02 4.57 -19.77
CA LEU A 9 14.46 5.88 -20.15
C LEU A 9 13.00 5.81 -20.64
N TRP A 10 12.54 4.66 -21.13
CA TRP A 10 11.15 4.50 -21.57
C TRP A 10 10.17 4.18 -20.43
N ILE A 11 10.66 3.62 -19.31
CA ILE A 11 9.85 3.35 -18.12
C ILE A 11 9.70 4.59 -17.23
N ILE A 12 10.63 5.55 -17.29
CA ILE A 12 10.55 6.81 -16.52
C ILE A 12 9.58 7.84 -17.16
N ILE A 13 9.20 7.67 -18.43
CA ILE A 13 8.27 8.58 -19.12
C ILE A 13 6.80 8.11 -19.06
N THR A 14 6.52 6.88 -18.60
CA THR A 14 5.17 6.29 -18.60
C THR A 14 4.51 6.16 -17.22
N VAL A 15 5.10 6.73 -16.16
CA VAL A 15 4.45 6.85 -14.83
C VAL A 15 4.58 8.28 -14.31
N ILE A 16 4.01 9.23 -15.05
CA ILE A 16 3.48 10.43 -14.42
C ILE A 16 2.06 10.04 -14.02
N PRO A 17 1.73 9.92 -12.72
CA PRO A 17 0.33 9.91 -12.34
C PRO A 17 -0.20 11.28 -12.78
N PHE A 18 -1.08 11.28 -13.77
CA PHE A 18 -1.94 12.42 -14.07
C PHE A 18 -2.94 12.55 -12.92
N SER A 19 -2.45 12.80 -11.71
CA SER A 19 -3.20 13.31 -10.57
C SER A 19 -2.93 14.80 -10.46
N GLY A 20 -3.02 15.49 -11.59
CA GLY A 20 -3.61 16.81 -11.56
C GLY A 20 -5.07 16.61 -11.18
N ASN A 21 -5.37 16.59 -9.88
CA ASN A 21 -6.65 17.10 -9.42
C ASN A 21 -6.64 18.59 -9.77
N PHE A 22 -6.83 18.89 -11.06
CA PHE A 22 -7.54 20.09 -11.43
C PHE A 22 -8.92 19.90 -10.80
N THR A 23 -9.07 20.40 -9.56
CA THR A 23 -10.36 20.94 -9.17
C THR A 23 -10.64 22.03 -10.19
N PHE A 24 -11.25 21.63 -11.30
CA PHE A 24 -12.07 22.53 -12.07
C PHE A 24 -13.02 23.10 -11.01
N SER A 25 -12.82 24.37 -10.64
CA SER A 25 -13.89 25.15 -10.07
C SER A 25 -15.07 24.90 -11.02
N GLN A 26 -16.09 24.17 -10.55
CA GLN A 26 -17.22 23.82 -11.39
C GLN A 26 -17.68 25.10 -12.07
N GLN A 27 -17.62 25.13 -13.40
CA GLN A 27 -18.25 26.16 -14.19
C GLN A 27 -19.69 26.31 -13.68
N HIS A 28 -20.21 27.54 -13.60
CA HIS A 28 -21.58 27.80 -13.19
C HIS A 28 -22.57 27.00 -14.05
N TYR A 29 -23.00 25.82 -13.56
CA TYR A 29 -23.95 24.97 -14.27
C TYR A 29 -25.34 25.61 -14.26
N LYS A 30 -25.99 25.56 -15.42
CA LYS A 30 -27.31 26.16 -15.66
C LYS A 30 -28.34 25.61 -14.67
N THR A 31 -29.02 26.53 -13.99
CA THR A 31 -30.24 26.29 -13.19
C THR A 31 -31.28 25.44 -13.96
N ASN A 32 -32.12 24.69 -13.24
CA ASN A 32 -33.21 23.91 -13.84
C ASN A 32 -34.52 24.74 -13.95
N GLN A 33 -35.46 24.27 -14.76
CA GLN A 33 -36.74 24.96 -14.95
C GLN A 33 -37.57 25.08 -13.66
N TYR A 34 -37.46 24.10 -12.76
CA TYR A 34 -38.19 24.08 -11.50
C TYR A 34 -37.67 25.17 -10.57
N LEU A 35 -36.34 25.32 -10.43
CA LEU A 35 -35.71 26.36 -9.63
C LEU A 35 -36.07 27.76 -10.15
N LYS A 36 -36.06 27.97 -11.47
CA LYS A 36 -36.53 29.24 -12.07
C LYS A 36 -38.00 29.52 -11.73
N LYS A 37 -38.88 28.52 -11.89
CA LYS A 37 -40.32 28.65 -11.54
C LYS A 37 -40.52 28.87 -10.05
N ALA A 38 -39.72 28.23 -9.20
CA ALA A 38 -39.77 28.36 -7.75
C ALA A 38 -39.42 29.79 -7.33
N ARG A 39 -38.31 30.33 -7.83
CA ARG A 39 -37.87 31.70 -7.58
C ARG A 39 -38.87 32.74 -8.07
N LYS A 40 -39.43 32.57 -9.28
CA LYS A 40 -40.45 33.47 -9.83
C LYS A 40 -41.69 33.56 -8.92
N ASN A 41 -42.08 32.45 -8.30
CA ASN A 41 -43.27 32.38 -7.45
C ASN A 41 -42.97 32.53 -5.95
N LYS A 42 -41.70 32.75 -5.55
CA LYS A 42 -41.25 32.75 -4.14
C LYS A 42 -42.14 33.63 -3.25
N PHE A 43 -42.50 34.81 -3.75
CA PHE A 43 -43.29 35.81 -3.02
C PHE A 43 -44.77 35.79 -3.44
N LEU A 44 -45.08 35.50 -4.70
CA LEU A 44 -46.45 35.56 -5.21
C LEU A 44 -47.30 34.35 -4.81
N ASN A 45 -46.71 33.14 -4.79
CA ASN A 45 -47.44 31.92 -4.48
C ASN A 45 -46.49 30.90 -3.82
N SER A 46 -46.53 30.87 -2.49
CA SER A 46 -45.64 30.02 -1.68
C SER A 46 -45.86 28.54 -1.94
N GLU A 47 -47.09 28.07 -2.17
CA GLU A 47 -47.39 26.66 -2.45
C GLU A 47 -46.76 26.19 -3.77
N ILE A 48 -46.93 26.97 -4.83
CA ILE A 48 -46.32 26.70 -6.14
C ILE A 48 -44.80 26.76 -6.01
N SER A 49 -44.27 27.74 -5.28
CA SER A 49 -42.84 27.88 -5.04
C SER A 49 -42.26 26.65 -4.34
N ILE A 50 -42.86 26.25 -3.21
CA ILE A 50 -42.46 25.07 -2.42
C ILE A 50 -42.50 23.80 -3.28
N LYS A 51 -43.57 23.58 -4.04
CA LYS A 51 -43.70 22.42 -4.94
C LYS A 51 -42.57 22.37 -5.97
N ASN A 52 -42.20 23.50 -6.55
CA ASN A 52 -41.13 23.56 -7.55
C ASN A 52 -39.74 23.45 -6.91
N TYR A 53 -39.51 24.01 -5.72
CA TYR A 53 -38.27 23.78 -4.98
C TYR A 53 -38.07 22.31 -4.65
N LYS A 54 -39.11 21.59 -4.19
CA LYS A 54 -39.03 20.13 -3.96
C LYS A 54 -38.64 19.35 -5.22
N LYS A 55 -39.24 19.68 -6.37
CA LYS A 55 -38.86 19.09 -7.66
C LYS A 55 -37.42 19.43 -8.07
N SER A 56 -36.97 20.65 -7.77
CA SER A 56 -35.59 21.08 -8.01
C SER A 56 -34.59 20.31 -7.16
N ILE A 57 -34.92 20.09 -5.88
CA ILE A 57 -34.13 19.30 -4.94
C ILE A 57 -33.99 17.87 -5.47
N GLU A 58 -35.11 17.20 -5.78
CA GLU A 58 -35.12 15.85 -6.36
C GLU A 58 -34.26 15.77 -7.64
N TYR A 59 -34.40 16.75 -8.53
CA TYR A 59 -33.60 16.85 -9.75
C TYR A 59 -32.10 16.93 -9.44
N PHE A 60 -31.67 17.81 -8.53
CA PHE A 60 -30.25 17.97 -8.19
C PHE A 60 -29.70 16.79 -7.38
N THR A 61 -30.53 16.13 -6.57
CA THR A 61 -30.19 14.86 -5.92
C THR A 61 -29.87 13.79 -6.96
N HIS A 62 -30.72 13.59 -7.97
CA HIS A 62 -30.47 12.62 -9.03
C HIS A 62 -29.25 12.97 -9.90
N LYS A 63 -29.03 14.27 -10.13
CA LYS A 63 -27.85 14.76 -10.87
C LYS A 63 -26.55 14.75 -10.05
N ARG A 64 -26.64 14.51 -8.73
CA ARG A 64 -25.52 14.59 -7.78
C ARG A 64 -24.82 15.95 -7.81
N ASP A 65 -25.59 17.01 -8.03
CA ASP A 65 -25.12 18.40 -7.99
C ASP A 65 -25.31 18.94 -6.57
N THR A 66 -24.31 18.73 -5.72
CA THR A 66 -24.38 19.06 -4.30
C THR A 66 -24.54 20.56 -4.07
N PHE A 67 -23.88 21.42 -4.85
CA PHE A 67 -23.96 22.87 -4.71
C PHE A 67 -25.39 23.37 -4.93
N ASN A 68 -26.00 23.01 -6.06
CA ASN A 68 -27.36 23.45 -6.36
C ASN A 68 -28.41 22.75 -5.50
N LEU A 69 -28.12 21.54 -5.00
CA LEU A 69 -28.92 20.88 -3.98
C LEU A 69 -28.96 21.70 -2.69
N ILE A 70 -27.80 22.02 -2.11
CA ILE A 70 -27.69 22.85 -0.90
C ILE A 70 -28.41 24.18 -1.09
N ASN A 71 -28.16 24.86 -2.21
CA ASN A 71 -28.80 26.14 -2.50
C ASN A 71 -30.33 26.02 -2.64
N SER A 72 -30.83 24.95 -3.25
CA SER A 72 -32.28 24.72 -3.37
C SER A 72 -32.94 24.44 -2.02
N ILE A 73 -32.26 23.70 -1.15
CA ILE A 73 -32.73 23.43 0.23
C ILE A 73 -32.73 24.73 1.04
N ASN A 74 -31.66 25.53 0.97
CA ASN A 74 -31.56 26.80 1.67
C ASN A 74 -32.67 27.78 1.23
N GLU A 75 -32.86 27.95 -0.08
CA GLU A 75 -33.91 28.85 -0.58
C GLU A 75 -35.33 28.37 -0.26
N LEU A 76 -35.59 27.05 -0.28
CA LEU A 76 -36.85 26.48 0.18
C LEU A 76 -37.09 26.79 1.66
N SER A 77 -36.03 26.67 2.47
CA SER A 77 -36.07 26.96 3.90
C SER A 77 -36.35 28.45 4.15
N ASP A 78 -35.78 29.35 3.34
CA ASP A 78 -36.14 30.78 3.36
C ASP A 78 -37.63 30.98 3.06
N VAL A 79 -38.19 30.27 2.08
CA VAL A 79 -39.64 30.35 1.77
C VAL A 79 -40.47 29.92 2.97
N TYR A 80 -40.08 28.84 3.66
CA TYR A 80 -40.74 28.43 4.88
C TYR A 80 -40.64 29.50 5.97
N GLY A 81 -39.46 30.09 6.19
CA GLY A 81 -39.25 31.17 7.16
C GLY A 81 -40.11 32.40 6.89
N HIS A 82 -40.15 32.87 5.64
CA HIS A 82 -41.02 33.98 5.22
C HIS A 82 -42.51 33.68 5.39
N ASN A 83 -42.90 32.41 5.34
CA ASN A 83 -44.26 31.94 5.57
C ASN A 83 -44.52 31.52 7.02
N LEU A 84 -43.64 31.88 7.96
CA LEU A 84 -43.76 31.60 9.38
C LEU A 84 -43.81 30.09 9.68
N ASN A 85 -43.26 29.24 8.82
CA ASN A 85 -43.05 27.81 9.08
C ASN A 85 -41.59 27.57 9.45
N TYR A 86 -41.21 28.13 10.57
CA TYR A 86 -39.84 28.13 11.05
C TYR A 86 -39.31 26.74 11.41
N SER A 87 -40.18 25.80 11.81
CA SER A 87 -39.78 24.41 12.10
C SER A 87 -39.21 23.73 10.86
N LYS A 88 -39.88 23.86 9.71
CA LYS A 88 -39.37 23.33 8.43
C LYS A 88 -38.18 24.13 7.91
N ALA A 89 -38.16 25.45 8.13
CA ALA A 89 -37.02 26.28 7.78
C ALA A 89 -35.75 25.80 8.51
N TYR A 90 -35.86 25.56 9.82
CA TYR A 90 -34.77 25.02 10.62
C TYR A 90 -34.29 23.67 10.12
N ASP A 91 -35.20 22.70 9.92
CA ASP A 91 -34.83 21.36 9.49
C ASP A 91 -34.07 21.42 8.15
N GLY A 92 -34.55 22.23 7.20
CA GLY A 92 -33.89 22.42 5.91
C GLY A 92 -32.58 23.19 5.99
N TYR A 93 -32.46 24.25 6.81
CA TYR A 93 -31.18 24.94 6.99
C TYR A 93 -30.11 24.02 7.59
N TRP A 94 -30.46 23.20 8.58
CA TRP A 94 -29.51 22.25 9.16
C TRP A 94 -29.15 21.11 8.21
N GLU A 95 -30.09 20.64 7.39
CA GLU A 95 -29.79 19.71 6.29
C GLU A 95 -28.80 20.33 5.29
N ALA A 96 -29.05 21.57 4.87
CA ALA A 96 -28.19 22.32 3.96
C ALA A 96 -26.78 22.54 4.55
N LEU A 97 -26.69 22.87 5.85
CA LEU A 97 -25.43 23.06 6.55
C LEU A 97 -24.62 21.77 6.61
N LEU A 98 -25.26 20.67 7.00
CA LEU A 98 -24.61 19.35 7.08
C LEU A 98 -24.07 18.91 5.71
N LEU A 99 -24.82 19.16 4.64
CA LEU A 99 -24.38 18.87 3.28
C LEU A 99 -23.19 19.76 2.89
N ALA A 100 -23.24 21.06 3.18
CA ALA A 100 -22.15 21.99 2.90
C ALA A 100 -20.85 21.61 3.64
N GLU A 101 -20.95 21.17 4.89
CA GLU A 101 -19.81 20.68 5.67
C GLU A 101 -19.25 19.38 5.10
N LYS A 102 -20.11 18.42 4.73
CA LYS A 102 -19.67 17.16 4.09
C LYS A 102 -19.01 17.39 2.74
N SER A 103 -19.43 18.42 1.99
CA SER A 103 -18.83 18.77 0.71
C SER A 103 -17.67 19.77 0.79
N ASN A 104 -17.31 20.23 2.00
CA ASN A 104 -16.34 21.31 2.23
C ASN A 104 -16.63 22.57 1.39
N ASP A 105 -17.91 22.91 1.19
CA ASP A 105 -18.33 24.08 0.43
C ASP A 105 -18.52 25.28 1.36
N GLU A 106 -17.43 26.03 1.55
CA GLU A 106 -17.39 27.20 2.43
C GLU A 106 -18.35 28.32 1.99
N PHE A 107 -18.66 28.44 0.69
CA PHE A 107 -19.57 29.46 0.20
C PHE A 107 -21.02 29.11 0.56
N SER A 108 -21.42 27.86 0.34
CA SER A 108 -22.75 27.42 0.76
C SER A 108 -22.86 27.45 2.28
N LYS A 109 -21.79 27.07 3.00
CA LYS A 109 -21.72 27.15 4.47
C LYS A 109 -21.96 28.57 5.00
N SER A 110 -21.30 29.58 4.43
CA SER A 110 -21.50 30.97 4.86
C SER A 110 -22.93 31.45 4.66
N ARG A 111 -23.54 31.11 3.52
CA ARG A 111 -24.94 31.46 3.22
C ARG A 111 -25.93 30.79 4.17
N VAL A 112 -25.73 29.51 4.49
CA VAL A 112 -26.60 28.79 5.41
C VAL A 112 -26.48 29.34 6.83
N TYR A 113 -25.27 29.71 7.28
CA TYR A 113 -25.11 30.40 8.56
C TYR A 113 -25.83 31.74 8.61
N GLN A 114 -25.77 32.54 7.54
CA GLN A 114 -26.53 33.79 7.47
C GLN A 114 -28.03 33.53 7.61
N SER A 115 -28.57 32.55 6.88
CA SER A 115 -29.97 32.13 6.97
C SER A 115 -30.35 31.62 8.37
N LEU A 116 -29.49 30.85 9.03
CA LEU A 116 -29.69 30.43 10.43
C LEU A 116 -29.69 31.63 11.40
N GLY A 117 -28.83 32.62 11.16
CA GLY A 117 -28.80 33.87 11.94
C GLY A 117 -30.15 34.59 11.89
N TRP A 118 -30.73 34.72 10.70
CA TRP A 118 -32.07 35.29 10.51
C TRP A 118 -33.15 34.48 11.23
N LEU A 119 -33.12 33.14 11.09
CA LEU A 119 -34.06 32.27 11.76
C LEU A 119 -34.01 32.45 13.28
N TYR A 120 -32.83 32.40 13.90
CA TYR A 120 -32.68 32.58 15.34
C TYR A 120 -33.06 34.00 15.80
N SER A 121 -32.84 35.02 14.96
CA SER A 121 -33.29 36.39 15.21
C SER A 121 -34.81 36.45 15.35
N PHE A 122 -35.56 35.81 14.45
CA PHE A 122 -37.03 35.76 14.54
C PHE A 122 -37.56 35.04 15.81
N TYR A 123 -36.71 34.26 16.47
CA TYR A 123 -37.01 33.57 17.74
C TYR A 123 -36.60 34.34 18.99
N ASN A 124 -36.09 35.56 18.85
CA ASN A 124 -35.46 36.31 19.94
C ASN A 124 -34.34 35.49 20.62
N ARG A 125 -33.64 34.65 19.84
CA ARG A 125 -32.43 33.91 20.27
C ARG A 125 -31.21 34.69 19.80
N ASN A 126 -31.04 35.86 20.42
CA ASN A 126 -30.11 36.89 19.99
C ASN A 126 -28.65 36.43 20.01
N THR A 127 -28.28 35.61 20.99
CA THR A 127 -26.94 35.05 21.12
C THR A 127 -26.59 34.14 19.93
N GLU A 128 -27.48 33.19 19.61
CA GLU A 128 -27.30 32.24 18.53
C GLU A 128 -27.42 32.93 17.16
N ALA A 129 -28.31 33.92 17.03
CA ALA A 129 -28.43 34.73 15.83
C ALA A 129 -27.09 35.41 15.50
N LEU A 130 -26.52 36.13 16.48
CA LEU A 130 -25.27 36.85 16.30
C LEU A 130 -24.08 35.91 16.09
N GLU A 131 -24.02 34.77 16.77
CA GLU A 131 -23.00 33.75 16.54
C GLU A 131 -23.02 33.25 15.09
N ASN A 132 -24.20 32.94 14.56
CA ASN A 132 -24.36 32.47 13.18
C ASN A 132 -24.03 33.58 12.16
N PHE A 133 -24.48 34.83 12.37
CA PHE A 133 -24.07 35.94 11.53
C PHE A 133 -22.56 36.18 11.55
N SER A 134 -21.92 36.00 12.71
CA SER A 134 -20.47 36.15 12.84
C SER A 134 -19.71 35.06 12.08
N LYS A 135 -20.16 33.79 12.18
CA LYS A 135 -19.61 32.68 11.39
C LYS A 135 -19.77 32.89 9.89
N ALA A 136 -20.93 33.38 9.44
CA ALA A 136 -21.17 33.72 8.04
C ALA A 136 -20.18 34.80 7.56
N LEU A 137 -20.06 35.90 8.33
CA LEU A 137 -19.19 37.02 8.01
C LEU A 137 -17.70 36.60 7.95
N GLU A 138 -17.23 35.79 8.89
CA GLU A 138 -15.86 35.28 8.91
C GLU A 138 -15.54 34.50 7.62
N LEU A 139 -16.42 33.57 7.25
CA LEU A 139 -16.29 32.79 6.03
C LEU A 139 -16.35 33.66 4.78
N SER A 140 -17.30 34.58 4.69
CA SER A 140 -17.43 35.51 3.55
C SER A 140 -16.20 36.40 3.41
N LYS A 141 -15.61 36.88 4.53
CA LYS A 141 -14.34 37.63 4.51
C LYS A 141 -13.21 36.78 3.97
N LYS A 142 -13.02 35.56 4.49
CA LYS A 142 -12.02 34.60 3.99
C LYS A 142 -12.19 34.29 2.50
N LEU A 143 -13.43 34.18 2.02
CA LEU A 143 -13.71 33.94 0.61
C LEU A 143 -13.47 35.19 -0.26
N SER A 144 -13.70 36.39 0.27
CA SER A 144 -13.50 37.65 -0.44
C SER A 144 -12.02 37.97 -0.69
N THR A 145 -11.13 37.57 0.22
CA THR A 145 -9.67 37.71 0.03
C THR A 145 -9.16 36.81 -1.09
N GLN A 146 -9.78 35.63 -1.27
CA GLN A 146 -9.46 34.70 -2.35
C GLN A 146 -10.08 35.12 -3.69
N ASN A 147 -11.28 35.70 -3.67
CA ASN A 147 -11.99 36.14 -4.86
C ASN A 147 -12.79 37.41 -4.57
N ARG A 148 -12.29 38.53 -5.08
CA ARG A 148 -12.87 39.87 -4.88
C ARG A 148 -14.33 39.99 -5.37
N SER A 149 -14.78 39.15 -6.30
CA SER A 149 -16.19 39.12 -6.73
C SER A 149 -17.17 38.71 -5.62
N LYS A 150 -16.68 38.13 -4.51
CA LYS A 150 -17.48 37.72 -3.35
C LYS A 150 -17.67 38.82 -2.31
N ILE A 151 -17.21 40.04 -2.56
CA ILE A 151 -17.34 41.19 -1.65
C ILE A 151 -18.80 41.47 -1.28
N ASN A 152 -19.74 41.22 -2.20
CA ASN A 152 -21.17 41.43 -1.98
C ASN A 152 -21.72 40.55 -0.85
N ASN A 153 -21.13 39.37 -0.60
CA ASN A 153 -21.56 38.50 0.50
C ASN A 153 -21.16 39.11 1.84
N VAL A 154 -19.96 39.68 1.93
CA VAL A 154 -19.49 40.40 3.13
C VAL A 154 -20.44 41.56 3.46
N ILE A 155 -20.85 42.32 2.44
CA ILE A 155 -21.81 43.42 2.60
C ILE A 155 -23.18 42.88 3.06
N SER A 156 -23.63 41.76 2.48
CA SER A 156 -24.89 41.12 2.89
C SER A 156 -24.85 40.61 4.34
N ASP A 157 -23.73 40.06 4.78
CA ASP A 157 -23.54 39.57 6.16
C ASP A 157 -23.53 40.73 7.15
N TYR A 158 -22.81 41.80 6.84
CA TYR A 158 -22.86 43.02 7.64
C TYR A 158 -24.26 43.62 7.68
N TYR A 159 -24.96 43.68 6.55
CA TYR A 159 -26.35 44.16 6.49
C TYR A 159 -27.28 43.34 7.40
N SER A 160 -27.07 42.02 7.47
CA SER A 160 -27.86 41.16 8.37
C SER A 160 -27.62 41.51 9.84
N ILE A 161 -26.39 41.86 10.20
CA ILE A 161 -26.03 42.34 11.54
C ILE A 161 -26.62 43.74 11.81
N VAL A 162 -26.62 44.64 10.83
CA VAL A 162 -27.28 45.97 10.94
C VAL A 162 -28.75 45.81 11.28
N ALA A 163 -29.46 45.01 10.50
CA ALA A 163 -30.88 44.76 10.71
C ALA A 163 -31.16 44.08 12.06
N PHE A 164 -30.31 43.13 12.47
CA PHE A 164 -30.39 42.50 13.79
C PHE A 164 -30.29 43.51 14.93
N TYR A 165 -29.30 44.40 14.91
CA TYR A 165 -29.15 45.43 15.94
C TYR A 165 -30.30 46.46 15.88
N ARG A 166 -30.75 46.83 14.68
CA ARG A 166 -31.94 47.69 14.50
C ARG A 166 -33.18 47.06 15.13
N ASP A 167 -33.45 45.79 14.88
CA ASP A 167 -34.60 45.07 15.43
C ASP A 167 -34.52 44.94 16.96
N ASN A 168 -33.31 44.88 17.52
CA ASN A 168 -33.05 44.90 18.95
C ASN A 168 -32.90 46.31 19.56
N ASN A 169 -33.20 47.36 18.79
CA ASN A 169 -33.16 48.76 19.20
C ASN A 169 -31.76 49.26 19.64
N ASP A 170 -30.69 48.58 19.25
CA ASP A 170 -29.31 48.99 19.45
C ASP A 170 -28.83 49.77 18.21
N LEU A 171 -29.19 51.05 18.19
CA LEU A 171 -28.94 51.91 17.02
C LEU A 171 -27.47 52.31 16.87
N GLU A 172 -26.68 52.22 17.95
CA GLU A 172 -25.25 52.52 17.91
C GLU A 172 -24.51 51.43 17.13
N ASN A 173 -24.68 50.17 17.51
CA ASN A 173 -24.08 49.06 16.77
C ASN A 173 -24.62 48.97 15.34
N ALA A 174 -25.92 49.22 15.13
CA ALA A 174 -26.49 49.27 13.79
C ALA A 174 -25.75 50.28 12.88
N ARG A 175 -25.34 51.45 13.40
CA ARG A 175 -24.54 52.45 12.66
C ARG A 175 -23.14 51.94 12.36
N ILE A 176 -22.45 51.39 13.36
CA ILE A 176 -21.07 50.87 13.21
C ILE A 176 -21.01 49.81 12.10
N TYR A 177 -21.97 48.89 12.09
CA TYR A 177 -22.02 47.84 11.07
C TYR A 177 -22.53 48.35 9.72
N LEU A 178 -23.33 49.42 9.68
CA LEU A 178 -23.72 50.06 8.43
C LEU A 178 -22.54 50.80 7.80
N ASP A 179 -21.71 51.48 8.59
CA ASP A 179 -20.46 52.08 8.12
C ASP A 179 -19.50 51.00 7.59
N SER A 180 -19.50 49.83 8.23
CA SER A 180 -18.78 48.66 7.72
C SER A 180 -19.32 48.21 6.36
N CYS A 181 -20.63 48.22 6.12
CA CYS A 181 -21.18 47.93 4.78
C CYS A 181 -20.64 48.91 3.73
N TYR A 182 -20.62 50.21 4.04
CA TYR A 182 -20.14 51.24 3.13
C TYR A 182 -18.63 51.19 2.88
N SER A 183 -17.81 50.77 3.85
CA SER A 183 -16.36 50.63 3.65
C SER A 183 -16.00 49.50 2.68
N TYR A 184 -16.79 48.42 2.65
CA TYR A 184 -16.65 47.32 1.69
C TYR A 184 -17.35 47.58 0.35
N PHE A 185 -18.29 48.51 0.32
CA PHE A 185 -18.98 48.93 -0.90
C PHE A 185 -18.08 49.86 -1.73
N THR A 186 -17.27 49.29 -2.62
CA THR A 186 -16.61 50.08 -3.67
C THR A 186 -17.63 50.39 -4.76
N PRO A 187 -17.97 51.66 -5.04
CA PRO A 187 -18.86 51.99 -6.15
C PRO A 187 -18.14 51.63 -7.45
N THR A 188 -18.37 50.43 -7.97
CA THR A 188 -17.72 49.94 -9.21
C THR A 188 -18.18 50.68 -10.46
N SER A 189 -19.05 51.67 -10.31
CA SER A 189 -19.39 52.69 -11.29
C SER A 189 -20.00 53.87 -10.56
N LYS A 190 -19.60 55.10 -10.89
CA LYS A 190 -20.21 56.34 -10.38
C LYS A 190 -21.74 56.22 -10.42
N GLY A 191 -22.40 56.06 -9.27
CA GLY A 191 -23.85 56.21 -9.13
C GLY A 191 -24.69 54.97 -8.79
N VAL A 192 -24.13 53.75 -8.71
CA VAL A 192 -24.94 52.59 -8.27
C VAL A 192 -25.10 52.64 -6.74
N LYS A 193 -26.33 52.89 -6.28
CA LYS A 193 -26.69 52.86 -4.86
C LYS A 193 -27.20 51.49 -4.46
N ASN A 194 -26.81 51.02 -3.27
CA ASN A 194 -27.43 49.86 -2.66
C ASN A 194 -28.64 50.33 -1.83
N TYR A 195 -29.85 50.22 -2.41
CA TYR A 195 -31.07 50.72 -1.76
C TYR A 195 -31.47 49.97 -0.49
N PHE A 196 -30.94 48.76 -0.25
CA PHE A 196 -31.10 48.10 1.06
C PHE A 196 -30.34 48.87 2.14
N LEU A 197 -29.08 49.25 1.88
CA LEU A 197 -28.27 50.05 2.81
C LEU A 197 -28.82 51.48 2.96
N GLU A 198 -29.26 52.10 1.86
CA GLU A 198 -29.89 53.42 1.91
C GLU A 198 -31.17 53.41 2.75
N SER A 199 -31.95 52.33 2.72
CA SER A 199 -33.15 52.19 3.56
C SER A 199 -32.80 52.17 5.05
N GLU A 200 -31.77 51.40 5.43
CA GLU A 200 -31.27 51.37 6.81
C GLU A 200 -30.72 52.73 7.24
N LYS A 201 -29.98 53.41 6.37
CA LYS A 201 -29.52 54.78 6.60
C LYS A 201 -30.68 55.75 6.81
N GLY A 202 -31.73 55.66 5.98
CA GLY A 202 -32.94 56.47 6.11
C GLY A 202 -33.64 56.24 7.47
N PHE A 203 -33.75 54.99 7.89
CA PHE A 203 -34.28 54.64 9.21
C PHE A 203 -33.46 55.24 10.36
N LEU A 204 -32.12 55.10 10.30
CA LEU A 204 -31.23 55.63 11.33
C LEU A 204 -31.20 57.16 11.38
N LEU A 205 -31.34 57.84 10.24
CA LEU A 205 -31.50 59.29 10.17
C LEU A 205 -32.82 59.75 10.79
N ALA A 206 -33.90 58.98 10.60
CA ALA A 206 -35.18 59.26 11.26
C ALA A 206 -35.04 59.16 12.78
N ALA A 207 -34.29 58.17 13.27
CA ALA A 207 -34.00 58.02 14.69
C ALA A 207 -33.17 59.18 15.26
N ASP A 208 -32.30 59.79 14.45
CA ASP A 208 -31.52 60.99 14.82
C ASP A 208 -32.32 62.30 14.76
N GLY A 209 -33.60 62.27 14.37
CA GLY A 209 -34.40 63.47 14.17
C GLY A 209 -34.12 64.22 12.86
N LYS A 210 -33.31 63.65 11.96
CA LYS A 210 -32.99 64.23 10.64
C LYS A 210 -34.08 63.89 9.62
N PHE A 211 -35.29 64.34 9.90
CA PHE A 211 -36.51 63.89 9.24
C PHE A 211 -36.55 64.11 7.72
N ASP A 212 -36.20 65.31 7.24
CA ASP A 212 -36.27 65.61 5.80
C ASP A 212 -35.29 64.76 4.98
N SER A 213 -34.09 64.55 5.53
CA SER A 213 -33.08 63.68 4.91
C SER A 213 -33.52 62.23 4.91
N ALA A 214 -34.09 61.76 6.02
CA ALA A 214 -34.64 60.42 6.13
C ALA A 214 -35.79 60.18 5.14
N GLU A 215 -36.74 61.11 5.06
CA GLU A 215 -37.90 61.05 4.15
C GLU A 215 -37.44 60.98 2.70
N MET A 216 -36.54 61.88 2.28
CA MET A 216 -36.00 61.88 0.93
C MET A 216 -35.35 60.54 0.56
N ILE A 217 -34.58 59.94 1.48
CA ILE A 217 -33.87 58.68 1.22
C ILE A 217 -34.85 57.50 1.17
N LEU A 218 -35.82 57.45 2.10
CA LEU A 218 -36.81 56.38 2.16
C LEU A 218 -37.78 56.42 0.97
N VAL A 219 -38.19 57.61 0.52
CA VAL A 219 -39.02 57.76 -0.70
C VAL A 219 -38.26 57.31 -1.95
N LYS A 220 -36.98 57.67 -2.10
CA LYS A 220 -36.15 57.15 -3.20
C LYS A 220 -35.99 55.63 -3.16
N SER A 221 -35.89 55.07 -1.96
CA SER A 221 -35.84 53.61 -1.76
C SER A 221 -37.17 52.95 -2.11
N TYR A 222 -38.29 53.58 -1.75
CA TYR A 222 -39.64 53.16 -2.16
C TYR A 222 -39.77 53.09 -3.67
N ASP A 223 -39.39 54.15 -4.40
CA ASP A 223 -39.50 54.18 -5.86
C ASP A 223 -38.66 53.07 -6.51
N HIS A 224 -37.44 52.86 -6.03
CA HIS A 224 -36.60 51.76 -6.50
C HIS A 224 -37.24 50.39 -6.28
N PHE A 225 -37.71 50.10 -5.06
CA PHE A 225 -38.28 48.79 -4.73
C PHE A 225 -39.64 48.55 -5.37
N LYS A 226 -40.41 49.60 -5.65
CA LYS A 226 -41.65 49.50 -6.43
C LYS A 226 -41.42 48.93 -7.82
N GLU A 227 -40.31 49.27 -8.47
CA GLU A 227 -39.99 48.78 -9.81
C GLU A 227 -39.22 47.46 -9.81
N ASN A 228 -38.42 47.21 -8.77
CA ASN A 228 -37.41 46.13 -8.79
C ASN A 228 -37.69 44.98 -7.83
N ASN A 229 -38.37 45.23 -6.70
CA ASN A 229 -38.69 44.20 -5.70
C ASN A 229 -39.83 44.66 -4.77
N GLU A 230 -41.06 44.53 -5.24
CA GLU A 230 -42.26 44.96 -4.52
C GLU A 230 -42.43 44.26 -3.16
N SER A 231 -41.89 43.04 -3.00
CA SER A 231 -41.98 42.31 -1.73
C SER A 231 -41.25 43.03 -0.59
N TYR A 232 -40.22 43.82 -0.89
CA TYR A 232 -39.46 44.58 0.09
C TYR A 232 -40.16 45.88 0.53
N LEU A 233 -41.22 46.30 -0.18
CA LEU A 233 -42.03 47.47 0.20
C LEU A 233 -42.68 47.30 1.57
N VAL A 234 -42.85 46.06 2.07
CA VAL A 234 -43.26 45.79 3.46
C VAL A 234 -42.36 46.53 4.45
N ILE A 235 -41.03 46.42 4.28
CA ILE A 235 -40.04 47.03 5.17
C ILE A 235 -39.97 48.54 4.93
N ILE A 236 -40.03 48.98 3.68
CA ILE A 236 -39.97 50.42 3.36
C ILE A 236 -41.15 51.17 3.96
N HIS A 237 -42.37 50.62 3.85
CA HIS A 237 -43.53 51.21 4.49
C HIS A 237 -43.42 51.18 6.02
N PHE A 238 -42.87 50.14 6.62
CA PHE A 238 -42.59 50.13 8.06
C PHE A 238 -41.61 51.26 8.46
N PHE A 239 -40.54 51.48 7.69
CA PHE A 239 -39.59 52.56 7.94
C PHE A 239 -40.21 53.95 7.78
N LEU A 240 -41.01 54.16 6.72
CA LEU A 240 -41.77 55.40 6.55
C LEU A 240 -42.77 55.62 7.69
N ALA A 241 -43.45 54.57 8.15
CA ALA A 241 -44.38 54.65 9.27
C ALA A 241 -43.68 55.08 10.56
N LYS A 242 -42.51 54.50 10.85
CA LYS A 242 -41.64 54.88 11.98
C LYS A 242 -41.14 56.32 11.87
N LEU A 243 -40.74 56.75 10.69
CA LEU A 243 -40.36 58.14 10.41
C LEU A 243 -41.51 59.10 10.72
N TYR A 244 -42.69 58.90 10.13
CA TYR A 244 -43.83 59.79 10.34
C TYR A 244 -44.35 59.75 11.78
N HIS A 245 -44.25 58.60 12.45
CA HIS A 245 -44.51 58.51 13.89
C HIS A 245 -43.60 59.45 14.67
N LYS A 246 -42.28 59.43 14.41
CA LYS A 246 -41.30 60.32 15.05
C LYS A 246 -41.50 61.80 14.69
N LYS A 247 -42.02 62.10 13.50
CA LYS A 247 -42.45 63.45 13.09
C LYS A 247 -43.77 63.92 13.73
N ASN A 248 -44.43 63.06 14.51
CA ASN A 248 -45.78 63.28 15.06
C ASN A 248 -46.87 63.44 13.98
N GLU A 249 -46.64 62.90 12.78
CA GLU A 249 -47.59 62.85 11.67
C GLU A 249 -48.41 61.55 11.72
N VAL A 250 -49.30 61.47 12.70
CA VAL A 250 -50.04 60.25 13.10
C VAL A 250 -50.76 59.57 11.93
N GLU A 251 -51.50 60.31 11.11
CA GLU A 251 -52.30 59.72 10.02
C GLU A 251 -51.42 59.12 8.91
N LYS A 252 -50.30 59.75 8.55
CA LYS A 252 -49.34 59.18 7.61
C LYS A 252 -48.67 57.93 8.19
N SER A 253 -48.37 57.94 9.49
CA SER A 253 -47.84 56.77 10.17
C SER A 253 -48.82 55.59 10.12
N LYS A 254 -50.10 55.80 10.47
CA LYS A 254 -51.16 54.79 10.37
C LYS A 254 -51.29 54.25 8.94
N PHE A 255 -51.30 55.14 7.93
CA PHE A 255 -51.37 54.75 6.52
C PHE A 255 -50.24 53.78 6.15
N HIS A 256 -49.00 54.12 6.48
CA HIS A 256 -47.85 53.30 6.12
C HIS A 256 -47.76 51.99 6.90
N TYR A 257 -48.12 51.95 8.19
CA TYR A 257 -48.21 50.69 8.92
C TYR A 257 -49.28 49.75 8.33
N ASN A 258 -50.46 50.27 8.00
CA ASN A 258 -51.51 49.48 7.35
C ASN A 258 -51.08 48.98 5.97
N ARG A 259 -50.36 49.80 5.20
CA ARG A 259 -49.82 49.39 3.90
C ARG A 259 -48.76 48.29 4.04
N SER A 260 -47.89 48.37 5.06
CA SER A 260 -46.92 47.32 5.38
C SER A 260 -47.64 46.00 5.72
N LEU A 261 -48.70 46.05 6.53
CA LEU A 261 -49.53 44.89 6.87
C LEU A 261 -50.16 44.25 5.62
N GLU A 262 -50.80 45.06 4.78
CA GLU A 262 -51.46 44.60 3.55
C GLU A 262 -50.46 43.88 2.62
N LEU A 263 -49.31 44.51 2.35
CA LEU A 263 -48.29 43.96 1.45
C LEU A 263 -47.66 42.68 1.98
N SER A 264 -47.50 42.55 3.29
CA SER A 264 -47.00 41.31 3.91
C SER A 264 -47.94 40.12 3.69
N GLY A 265 -49.26 40.39 3.57
CA GLY A 265 -50.27 39.41 3.19
C GLY A 265 -50.19 39.03 1.71
N ILE A 266 -49.98 40.00 0.83
CA ILE A 266 -49.94 39.81 -0.63
C ILE A 266 -48.69 39.03 -1.07
N TYR A 267 -47.50 39.48 -0.66
CA TYR A 267 -46.23 38.96 -1.19
C TYR A 267 -45.64 37.79 -0.40
N ASN A 268 -46.39 37.21 0.54
CA ASN A 268 -45.96 36.09 1.38
C ASN A 268 -44.50 36.19 1.87
N SER A 269 -44.02 37.41 2.12
CA SER A 269 -42.65 37.77 2.45
C SER A 269 -42.68 38.73 3.63
N HIS A 270 -41.61 38.72 4.41
CA HIS A 270 -41.49 39.55 5.61
C HIS A 270 -42.72 39.48 6.54
N LYS A 271 -43.40 38.33 6.63
CA LYS A 271 -44.62 38.18 7.44
C LYS A 271 -44.38 38.39 8.94
N ASN A 272 -43.14 38.29 9.41
CA ASN A 272 -42.76 38.66 10.77
C ASN A 272 -43.13 40.11 11.11
N TYR A 273 -43.16 41.02 10.10
CA TYR A 273 -43.61 42.39 10.29
C TYR A 273 -45.10 42.49 10.60
N GLN A 274 -45.92 41.45 10.42
CA GLN A 274 -47.34 41.49 10.80
C GLN A 274 -47.49 41.72 12.30
N ILE A 275 -46.77 40.95 13.12
CA ILE A 275 -46.79 41.11 14.57
C ILE A 275 -46.30 42.51 14.95
N ILE A 276 -45.16 42.93 14.38
CA ILE A 276 -44.54 44.22 14.69
C ILE A 276 -45.48 45.37 14.34
N ASN A 277 -46.02 45.40 13.12
CA ASN A 277 -46.95 46.44 12.68
C ASN A 277 -48.22 46.49 13.54
N HIS A 278 -48.78 45.35 13.94
CA HIS A 278 -49.94 45.31 14.85
C HIS A 278 -49.60 45.90 16.23
N LYS A 279 -48.43 45.59 16.80
CA LYS A 279 -47.99 46.19 18.06
C LYS A 279 -47.80 47.70 17.95
N GLU A 280 -47.17 48.16 16.87
CA GLU A 280 -46.93 49.59 16.63
C GLU A 280 -48.22 50.38 16.38
N LEU A 281 -49.15 49.82 15.59
CA LEU A 281 -50.47 50.42 15.40
C LEU A 281 -51.25 50.47 16.71
N SER A 282 -51.19 49.42 17.52
CA SER A 282 -51.82 49.42 18.84
C SER A 282 -51.31 50.59 19.69
N GLN A 283 -49.99 50.77 19.76
CA GLN A 283 -49.39 51.86 20.53
C GLN A 283 -49.83 53.23 19.95
N LEU A 284 -49.78 53.39 18.63
CA LEU A 284 -50.16 54.64 17.98
C LEU A 284 -51.64 55.00 18.20
N TYR A 285 -52.55 54.02 18.13
CA TYR A 285 -53.97 54.24 18.44
C TYR A 285 -54.19 54.52 19.92
N TYR A 286 -53.45 53.87 20.81
CA TYR A 286 -53.52 54.15 22.25
C TYR A 286 -53.10 55.58 22.56
N ASP A 287 -51.99 56.05 21.98
CA ASP A 287 -51.50 57.42 22.12
C ASP A 287 -52.48 58.44 21.52
N SER A 288 -53.20 58.05 20.46
CA SER A 288 -54.29 58.82 19.85
C SER A 288 -55.61 58.76 20.62
N LYS A 289 -55.66 58.05 21.76
CA LYS A 289 -56.87 57.79 22.59
C LYS A 289 -57.97 57.00 21.86
N GLU A 290 -57.63 56.31 20.78
CA GLU A 290 -58.52 55.42 20.03
C GLU A 290 -58.44 53.98 20.59
N TYR A 291 -58.90 53.80 21.83
CA TYR A 291 -58.68 52.57 22.59
C TYR A 291 -59.29 51.30 21.96
N GLN A 292 -60.39 51.43 21.21
CA GLN A 292 -61.00 50.28 20.51
C GLN A 292 -60.09 49.75 19.40
N ASN A 293 -59.51 50.64 18.59
CA ASN A 293 -58.56 50.28 17.55
C ASN A 293 -57.26 49.75 18.15
N ALA A 294 -56.78 50.37 19.24
CA ALA A 294 -55.62 49.87 19.98
C ALA A 294 -55.84 48.43 20.45
N PHE A 295 -56.98 48.16 21.09
CA PHE A 295 -57.35 46.82 21.56
C PHE A 295 -57.46 45.80 20.42
N PHE A 296 -58.04 46.20 19.28
CA PHE A 296 -58.09 45.34 18.09
C PHE A 296 -56.69 44.94 17.64
N HIS A 297 -55.79 45.90 17.45
CA HIS A 297 -54.45 45.61 16.93
C HIS A 297 -53.60 44.80 17.91
N ILE A 298 -53.66 45.07 19.22
CA ILE A 298 -52.91 44.24 20.18
C ILE A 298 -53.45 42.82 20.25
N ARG A 299 -54.77 42.62 20.14
CA ARG A 299 -55.37 41.29 20.08
C ARG A 299 -54.89 40.52 18.85
N GLN A 300 -54.86 41.17 17.68
CA GLN A 300 -54.32 40.57 16.46
C GLN A 300 -52.84 40.18 16.61
N ALA A 301 -52.02 41.02 17.25
CA ALA A 301 -50.63 40.68 17.55
C ALA A 301 -50.52 39.44 18.45
N ILE A 302 -51.28 39.40 19.54
CA ILE A 302 -51.29 38.27 20.49
C ILE A 302 -51.77 36.98 19.81
N ASP A 303 -52.84 37.03 19.02
CA ASP A 303 -53.38 35.86 18.32
C ASP A 303 -52.38 35.31 17.29
N LEU A 304 -51.69 36.20 16.57
CA LEU A 304 -50.60 35.82 15.66
C LEU A 304 -49.42 35.21 16.42
N GLU A 305 -48.98 35.83 17.51
CA GLU A 305 -47.89 35.32 18.35
C GLU A 305 -48.22 33.94 18.93
N ASN A 306 -49.44 33.74 19.42
CA ASN A 306 -49.87 32.44 19.93
C ASN A 306 -49.93 31.38 18.83
N LYS A 307 -50.38 31.75 17.62
CA LYS A 307 -50.38 30.83 16.48
C LYS A 307 -48.96 30.44 16.05
N ILE A 308 -48.03 31.41 16.05
CA ILE A 308 -46.67 31.22 15.55
C ILE A 308 -45.74 30.63 16.60
N PHE A 309 -45.85 31.00 17.87
CA PHE A 309 -44.89 30.65 18.93
C PHE A 309 -45.55 29.97 20.13
N GLY A 310 -46.87 29.80 20.14
CA GLY A 310 -47.58 29.18 21.25
C GLY A 310 -47.15 27.74 21.52
N ILE A 311 -47.52 27.23 22.68
CA ILE A 311 -47.07 25.93 23.20
C ILE A 311 -47.37 24.78 22.23
N ASN A 312 -48.53 24.85 21.57
CA ASN A 312 -49.01 23.85 20.60
C ASN A 312 -48.53 24.10 19.17
N SER A 313 -47.71 25.12 18.93
CA SER A 313 -47.16 25.43 17.61
C SER A 313 -45.92 24.57 17.33
N ASP A 314 -45.79 24.08 16.09
CA ASP A 314 -44.58 23.40 15.61
C ASP A 314 -43.32 24.27 15.68
N ASN A 315 -43.54 25.58 15.83
CA ASN A 315 -42.54 26.63 15.94
C ASN A 315 -42.29 27.06 17.40
N ASN A 316 -42.75 26.32 18.40
CA ASN A 316 -42.51 26.66 19.80
C ASN A 316 -40.99 26.78 20.09
N LYS A 317 -40.59 27.87 20.77
CA LYS A 317 -39.19 28.14 21.15
C LYS A 317 -38.52 26.95 21.84
N TYR A 318 -39.21 26.29 22.76
CA TYR A 318 -38.69 25.13 23.49
C TYR A 318 -38.36 23.95 22.57
N LEU A 319 -39.12 23.78 21.49
CA LEU A 319 -38.86 22.72 20.51
C LEU A 319 -37.51 22.93 19.81
N PHE A 320 -37.12 24.17 19.50
CA PHE A 320 -35.81 24.45 18.92
C PHE A 320 -34.67 24.19 19.88
N GLU A 321 -34.83 24.52 21.17
CA GLU A 321 -33.83 24.20 22.18
C GLU A 321 -33.63 22.68 22.30
N ILE A 322 -34.72 21.91 22.26
CA ILE A 322 -34.68 20.44 22.25
C ILE A 322 -33.99 19.94 20.98
N LYS A 323 -34.38 20.45 19.79
CA LYS A 323 -33.76 20.08 18.51
C LYS A 323 -32.26 20.40 18.50
N ASP A 324 -31.84 21.56 19.01
CA ASP A 324 -30.44 21.96 19.10
C ASP A 324 -29.66 21.04 20.04
N LYS A 325 -30.18 20.81 21.26
CA LYS A 325 -29.54 19.90 22.23
C LYS A 325 -29.41 18.49 21.67
N TYR A 326 -30.46 17.97 21.05
CA TYR A 326 -30.45 16.66 20.42
C TYR A 326 -29.42 16.57 19.28
N ARG A 327 -29.37 17.59 18.40
CA ARG A 327 -28.37 17.63 17.32
C ARG A 327 -26.95 17.69 17.88
N ILE A 328 -26.67 18.59 18.82
CA ILE A 328 -25.34 18.72 19.45
C ILE A 328 -24.93 17.40 20.13
N GLN A 329 -25.86 16.73 20.81
CA GLN A 329 -25.61 15.41 21.41
C GLN A 329 -25.29 14.36 20.34
N LYS A 330 -26.04 14.33 19.24
CA LYS A 330 -25.79 13.41 18.12
C LYS A 330 -24.44 13.66 17.46
N GLU A 331 -24.08 14.92 17.21
CA GLU A 331 -22.77 15.29 16.66
C GLU A 331 -21.64 14.87 17.59
N LYS A 332 -21.79 15.09 18.90
CA LYS A 332 -20.82 14.64 19.92
C LYS A 332 -20.68 13.11 19.93
N GLN A 333 -21.78 12.37 19.82
CA GLN A 333 -21.75 10.90 19.71
C GLN A 333 -21.05 10.44 18.43
N GLU A 334 -21.33 11.06 17.29
CA GLU A 334 -20.66 10.74 16.02
C GLU A 334 -19.16 11.04 16.08
N GLN A 335 -18.75 12.12 16.76
CA GLN A 335 -17.35 12.47 16.96
C GLN A 335 -16.64 11.45 17.87
N LEU A 336 -17.25 11.08 18.99
CA LEU A 336 -16.72 10.03 19.88
C LEU A 336 -16.59 8.70 19.14
N PHE A 337 -17.56 8.34 18.29
CA PHE A 337 -17.48 7.12 17.48
C PHE A 337 -16.33 7.17 16.46
N LYS A 338 -16.09 8.31 15.82
CA LYS A 338 -14.93 8.50 14.92
C LYS A 338 -13.61 8.38 15.67
N GLU A 339 -13.51 8.97 16.85
CA GLU A 339 -12.33 8.90 17.71
C GLU A 339 -12.03 7.46 18.16
N GLN A 340 -13.06 6.72 18.58
CA GLN A 340 -12.95 5.29 18.90
C GLN A 340 -12.43 4.48 17.71
N LYS A 341 -12.98 4.72 16.51
CA LYS A 341 -12.54 4.04 15.29
C LYS A 341 -11.09 4.37 14.91
N LEU A 342 -10.65 5.62 15.14
CA LEU A 342 -9.27 6.03 14.92
C LEU A 342 -8.32 5.28 15.87
N LEU A 343 -8.66 5.23 17.17
CA LEU A 343 -7.90 4.47 18.16
C LEU A 343 -7.82 2.97 17.81
N GLU A 344 -8.92 2.39 17.32
CA GLU A 344 -8.94 0.99 16.85
C GLU A 344 -8.00 0.77 15.65
N LEU A 345 -7.95 1.72 14.71
CA LEU A 345 -7.03 1.66 13.56
C LEU A 345 -5.57 1.79 13.99
N GLU A 346 -5.25 2.71 14.90
CA GLU A 346 -3.91 2.85 15.46
C GLU A 346 -3.46 1.58 16.21
N GLN A 347 -4.37 0.96 16.97
CA GLN A 347 -4.09 -0.33 17.62
C GLN A 347 -3.84 -1.44 16.58
N LYS A 348 -4.66 -1.54 15.54
CA LYS A 348 -4.46 -2.52 14.45
C LYS A 348 -3.13 -2.31 13.73
N GLU A 349 -2.73 -1.07 13.49
CA GLU A 349 -1.45 -0.73 12.89
C GLU A 349 -0.29 -1.16 13.78
N LYS A 350 -0.33 -0.85 15.09
CA LYS A 350 0.67 -1.31 16.08
C LYS A 350 0.78 -2.83 16.10
N ILE A 351 -0.34 -3.55 16.12
CA ILE A 351 -0.36 -5.02 16.09
C ILE A 351 0.24 -5.54 14.78
N SER A 352 -0.12 -4.95 13.64
CA SER A 352 0.42 -5.33 12.32
C SER A 352 1.94 -5.13 12.24
N PHE A 353 2.43 -4.01 12.77
CA PHE A 353 3.86 -3.71 12.85
C PHE A 353 4.61 -4.74 13.73
N LEU A 354 4.10 -5.02 14.94
CA LEU A 354 4.68 -6.03 15.82
C LEU A 354 4.68 -7.43 15.19
N ARG A 355 3.59 -7.81 14.53
CA ARG A 355 3.50 -9.07 13.78
C ARG A 355 4.53 -9.14 12.65
N SER A 356 4.75 -8.04 11.94
CA SER A 356 5.72 -7.97 10.85
C SER A 356 7.16 -8.12 11.36
N ILE A 357 7.49 -7.50 12.49
CA ILE A 357 8.78 -7.70 13.18
C ILE A 357 8.95 -9.17 13.57
N LEU A 358 7.92 -9.79 14.16
CA LEU A 358 7.98 -11.19 14.60
C LEU A 358 8.16 -12.15 13.41
N LEU A 359 7.47 -11.91 12.29
CA LEU A 359 7.66 -12.67 11.04
C LEU A 359 9.07 -12.48 10.47
N PHE A 360 9.63 -11.27 10.54
CA PHE A 360 11.00 -11.01 10.09
C PHE A 360 12.02 -11.77 10.94
N ILE A 361 11.90 -11.71 12.27
CA ILE A 361 12.78 -12.42 13.21
C ILE A 361 12.71 -13.94 12.99
N THR A 362 11.50 -14.50 12.86
CA THR A 362 11.32 -15.94 12.64
C THR A 362 11.88 -16.39 11.30
N THR A 363 11.69 -15.62 10.23
CA THR A 363 12.26 -15.91 8.91
C THR A 363 13.79 -15.86 8.93
N LEU A 364 14.37 -14.84 9.58
CA LEU A 364 15.81 -14.71 9.74
C LEU A 364 16.38 -15.88 10.56
N PHE A 365 15.70 -16.30 11.61
CA PHE A 365 16.08 -17.46 12.41
C PHE A 365 16.11 -18.75 11.58
N ILE A 366 15.07 -19.01 10.78
CA ILE A 366 15.02 -20.18 9.88
C ILE A 366 16.15 -20.15 8.85
N LEU A 367 16.46 -18.97 8.29
CA LEU A 367 17.55 -18.79 7.34
C LEU A 367 18.91 -19.10 7.99
N ILE A 368 19.16 -18.58 9.19
CA ILE A 368 20.39 -18.86 9.95
C ILE A 368 20.51 -20.35 10.25
N MET A 369 19.44 -20.99 10.71
CA MET A 369 19.42 -22.44 10.98
C MET A 369 19.69 -23.25 9.71
N SER A 370 19.10 -22.86 8.58
CA SER A 370 19.35 -23.50 7.28
C SER A 370 20.80 -23.39 6.84
N ILE A 371 21.43 -22.21 7.02
CA ILE A 371 22.85 -22.00 6.73
C ILE A 371 23.74 -22.87 7.63
N ILE A 372 23.43 -22.98 8.92
CA ILE A 372 24.18 -23.81 9.86
C ILE A 372 24.10 -25.29 9.46
N VAL A 373 22.90 -25.79 9.17
CA VAL A 373 22.68 -27.18 8.72
C VAL A 373 23.43 -27.44 7.41
N PHE A 374 23.32 -26.55 6.44
CA PHE A 374 24.03 -26.67 5.16
C PHE A 374 25.54 -26.71 5.33
N LYS A 375 26.11 -25.85 6.20
CA LYS A 375 27.54 -25.88 6.54
C LYS A 375 27.95 -27.21 7.18
N LYS A 376 27.16 -27.74 8.12
CA LYS A 376 27.44 -29.05 8.76
C LYS A 376 27.36 -30.20 7.75
N LEU A 377 26.35 -30.22 6.87
CA LEU A 377 26.20 -31.23 5.82
C LEU A 377 27.37 -31.19 4.83
N LYS A 378 27.77 -30.00 4.38
CA LYS A 378 28.93 -29.83 3.49
C LYS A 378 30.23 -30.31 4.15
N GLN A 379 30.45 -29.98 5.42
CA GLN A 379 31.62 -30.46 6.16
C GLN A 379 31.61 -31.99 6.32
N LYS A 380 30.45 -32.60 6.61
CA LYS A 380 30.30 -34.06 6.69
C LYS A 380 30.66 -34.73 5.36
N HIS A 381 30.11 -34.24 4.24
CA HIS A 381 30.44 -34.77 2.91
C HIS A 381 31.92 -34.64 2.54
N ILE A 382 32.55 -33.51 2.89
CA ILE A 382 33.99 -33.33 2.66
C ILE A 382 34.81 -34.37 3.46
N LYS A 383 34.45 -34.60 4.73
CA LYS A 383 35.10 -35.60 5.59
C LYS A 383 34.91 -37.03 5.05
N GLU A 384 33.69 -37.41 4.67
CA GLU A 384 33.39 -38.72 4.10
C GLU A 384 34.18 -38.96 2.80
N LYS A 385 34.23 -37.97 1.90
CA LYS A 385 35.00 -38.05 0.66
C LYS A 385 36.51 -38.20 0.91
N ALA A 386 37.04 -37.53 1.94
CA ALA A 386 38.44 -37.66 2.34
C ALA A 386 38.73 -39.07 2.92
N GLN A 387 37.85 -39.61 3.74
CA GLN A 387 37.96 -40.97 4.29
C GLN A 387 37.92 -42.03 3.18
N LEU A 388 37.01 -41.90 2.21
CA LEU A 388 36.93 -42.80 1.06
C LEU A 388 38.23 -42.81 0.25
N LYS A 389 38.80 -41.63 -0.05
CA LYS A 389 40.10 -41.53 -0.74
C LYS A 389 41.24 -42.17 0.05
N LYS A 390 41.27 -41.99 1.39
CA LYS A 390 42.28 -42.62 2.26
C LYS A 390 42.16 -44.15 2.21
N LYS A 391 40.94 -44.68 2.28
CA LYS A 391 40.68 -46.14 2.20
C LYS A 391 41.09 -46.73 0.85
N GLN A 392 40.86 -46.01 -0.25
CA GLN A 392 41.31 -46.42 -1.58
C GLN A 392 42.85 -46.47 -1.68
N ARG A 393 43.55 -45.48 -1.10
CA ARG A 393 45.02 -45.48 -1.07
C ARG A 393 45.59 -46.63 -0.26
N LEU A 394 45.01 -46.94 0.91
CA LEU A 394 45.47 -48.05 1.75
C LEU A 394 45.33 -49.39 1.02
N LYS A 395 44.18 -49.66 0.39
CA LYS A 395 44.00 -50.87 -0.42
C LYS A 395 45.02 -51.00 -1.55
N LEU A 396 45.42 -49.89 -2.17
CA LEU A 396 46.42 -49.90 -3.22
C LEU A 396 47.83 -50.25 -2.69
N ILE A 397 48.17 -49.79 -1.49
CA ILE A 397 49.45 -50.11 -0.83
C ILE A 397 49.48 -51.59 -0.45
N GLU A 398 48.44 -52.09 0.22
CA GLU A 398 48.33 -53.52 0.60
C GLU A 398 48.47 -54.44 -0.62
N SER A 399 47.83 -54.10 -1.74
CA SER A 399 47.93 -54.89 -2.98
C SER A 399 49.35 -54.95 -3.54
N LYS A 400 50.17 -53.89 -3.37
CA LYS A 400 51.56 -53.88 -3.85
C LYS A 400 52.46 -54.73 -2.96
N GLU A 401 52.28 -54.66 -1.64
CA GLU A 401 53.05 -55.46 -0.69
C GLU A 401 52.84 -56.97 -0.89
N VAL A 402 51.59 -57.39 -1.14
CA VAL A 402 51.28 -58.80 -1.43
C VAL A 402 52.00 -59.32 -2.68
N ILE A 403 52.11 -58.50 -3.73
CA ILE A 403 52.83 -58.87 -4.96
C ILE A 403 54.33 -59.04 -4.67
N GLU A 404 54.91 -58.16 -3.85
CA GLU A 404 56.34 -58.23 -3.50
C GLU A 404 56.69 -59.47 -2.68
N LEU A 405 55.84 -59.84 -1.72
CA LEU A 405 56.02 -61.06 -0.90
C LEU A 405 56.02 -62.33 -1.75
N LYS A 406 55.06 -62.46 -2.68
CA LYS A 406 54.96 -63.59 -3.62
C LYS A 406 56.23 -63.76 -4.46
N ASN A 407 56.86 -62.66 -4.89
CA ASN A 407 58.10 -62.72 -5.66
C ASN A 407 59.29 -63.24 -4.82
N ARG A 408 59.38 -62.89 -3.53
CA ARG A 408 60.47 -63.35 -2.65
C ARG A 408 60.38 -64.85 -2.35
N GLU A 409 59.18 -65.37 -2.13
CA GLU A 409 58.95 -66.82 -1.93
C GLU A 409 59.45 -67.64 -3.13
N LEU A 410 59.26 -67.11 -4.34
CA LEU A 410 59.71 -67.73 -5.58
C LEU A 410 61.23 -67.86 -5.65
N THR A 411 61.94 -66.78 -5.34
CA THR A 411 63.40 -66.72 -5.40
C THR A 411 64.03 -67.67 -4.38
N ALA A 412 63.47 -67.75 -3.17
CA ALA A 412 63.95 -68.66 -2.14
C ALA A 412 63.81 -70.13 -2.55
N SER A 413 62.67 -70.50 -3.15
CA SER A 413 62.43 -71.89 -3.57
C SER A 413 63.33 -72.32 -4.74
N ALA A 414 63.69 -71.41 -5.64
CA ALA A 414 64.62 -71.69 -6.74
C ALA A 414 66.06 -71.92 -6.23
N LEU A 415 66.52 -71.13 -5.25
CA LEU A 415 67.83 -71.29 -4.62
C LEU A 415 67.98 -72.62 -3.86
N GLN A 416 66.92 -73.06 -3.18
CA GLN A 416 66.91 -74.30 -2.42
C GLN A 416 67.07 -75.56 -3.30
N LEU A 417 66.61 -75.48 -4.55
CA LEU A 417 66.82 -76.55 -5.54
C LEU A 417 68.27 -76.59 -6.04
N ILE A 418 68.91 -75.43 -6.18
CA ILE A 418 70.32 -75.31 -6.61
C ILE A 418 71.28 -75.86 -5.55
N GLU A 419 71.07 -75.54 -4.26
CA GLU A 419 71.88 -76.08 -3.16
C GLU A 419 71.81 -77.61 -3.06
N LYS A 420 70.63 -78.18 -3.32
CA LYS A 420 70.42 -79.63 -3.28
C LYS A 420 71.20 -80.34 -4.39
N ASP A 421 71.34 -79.72 -5.56
CA ASP A 421 72.11 -80.27 -6.69
C ASP A 421 73.64 -80.15 -6.48
N GLU A 422 74.14 -79.05 -5.90
CA GLU A 422 75.57 -78.93 -5.54
C GLU A 422 75.97 -79.95 -4.47
N PHE A 423 75.08 -80.24 -3.51
CA PHE A 423 75.30 -81.30 -2.53
C PHE A 423 75.43 -82.69 -3.16
N ILE A 424 74.62 -82.99 -4.19
CA ILE A 424 74.70 -84.26 -4.94
C ILE A 424 76.00 -84.34 -5.76
N LEU A 425 76.44 -83.22 -6.35
CA LEU A 425 77.71 -83.17 -7.09
C LEU A 425 78.94 -83.30 -6.17
N GLY A 426 78.90 -82.71 -4.98
CA GLY A 426 79.94 -82.88 -3.95
C GLY A 426 80.05 -84.32 -3.42
N LEU A 427 78.94 -85.06 -3.36
CA LEU A 427 78.91 -86.49 -3.05
C LEU A 427 79.48 -87.36 -4.19
N LYS A 428 79.37 -86.91 -5.45
CA LYS A 428 79.91 -87.62 -6.62
C LYS A 428 81.42 -87.49 -6.75
N SER A 429 82.02 -86.37 -6.37
CA SER A 429 83.48 -86.20 -6.38
C SER A 429 84.17 -87.06 -5.31
N THR A 430 83.59 -87.11 -4.10
CA THR A 430 84.10 -87.97 -3.00
C THR A 430 84.03 -89.47 -3.33
N LEU A 431 83.13 -89.90 -4.21
CA LEU A 431 83.02 -91.30 -4.67
C LEU A 431 84.04 -91.67 -5.77
N ASN A 432 84.64 -90.70 -6.46
CA ASN A 432 85.57 -90.99 -7.56
C ASN A 432 87.03 -91.10 -7.11
N ASP A 433 87.38 -90.50 -5.96
CA ASP A 433 88.73 -90.51 -5.38
C ASP A 433 89.10 -91.84 -4.68
N GLN A 434 88.17 -92.81 -4.54
CA GLN A 434 88.41 -94.07 -3.81
C GLN A 434 88.46 -95.34 -4.70
N LYS A 435 88.87 -95.20 -5.96
CA LYS A 435 88.93 -96.34 -6.92
C LYS A 435 89.99 -97.41 -6.62
N GLU A 436 90.93 -97.19 -5.71
CA GLU A 436 92.11 -98.07 -5.59
C GLU A 436 92.17 -99.01 -4.36
N ASN A 437 91.17 -99.06 -3.47
CA ASN A 437 91.07 -100.13 -2.45
C ASN A 437 89.63 -100.31 -1.89
N PRO A 438 88.91 -101.40 -2.19
CA PRO A 438 87.50 -101.54 -1.81
C PRO A 438 87.33 -102.12 -0.39
N ASN A 439 86.84 -101.30 0.55
CA ASN A 439 86.34 -101.78 1.85
C ASN A 439 84.82 -102.03 1.79
N GLN A 440 84.43 -103.31 1.81
CA GLN A 440 83.09 -103.81 1.51
C GLN A 440 81.99 -103.39 2.51
N ASN A 441 82.33 -102.88 3.70
CA ASN A 441 81.36 -102.49 4.73
C ASN A 441 80.92 -101.02 4.67
N SER A 442 81.66 -100.15 3.97
CA SER A 442 81.29 -98.74 3.74
C SER A 442 80.36 -98.59 2.53
N LEU A 443 80.62 -99.37 1.48
CA LEU A 443 79.82 -99.43 0.25
C LEU A 443 78.37 -99.88 0.51
N ASN A 444 78.16 -100.82 1.42
CA ASN A 444 76.82 -101.33 1.76
C ASN A 444 75.96 -100.35 2.59
N LYS A 445 76.56 -99.34 3.27
CA LYS A 445 75.80 -98.25 3.92
C LYS A 445 75.38 -97.15 2.94
N ILE A 446 76.17 -96.94 1.88
CA ILE A 446 75.92 -95.92 0.83
C ILE A 446 74.93 -96.45 -0.23
N ILE A 447 74.96 -97.76 -0.53
CA ILE A 447 74.00 -98.41 -1.44
C ILE A 447 72.58 -98.45 -0.83
N LYS A 448 72.44 -98.40 0.50
CA LYS A 448 71.13 -98.41 1.19
C LYS A 448 70.45 -97.03 1.25
N SER A 449 71.18 -95.93 0.98
CA SER A 449 70.64 -94.56 0.90
C SER A 449 70.40 -94.08 -0.54
N ILE A 450 70.70 -94.89 -1.54
CA ILE A 450 70.49 -94.59 -2.97
C ILE A 450 69.32 -95.45 -3.48
N LYS A 451 68.09 -95.04 -3.15
CA LYS A 451 66.89 -95.42 -3.91
C LYS A 451 66.38 -94.20 -4.66
N SER A 452 66.92 -94.09 -5.88
CA SER A 452 66.37 -93.48 -7.10
C SER A 452 65.13 -92.58 -6.99
N ASP A 453 65.30 -91.29 -7.30
CA ASP A 453 64.41 -90.61 -8.26
C ASP A 453 65.09 -89.40 -8.95
N VAL A 454 66.21 -89.63 -9.64
CA VAL A 454 66.86 -88.61 -10.51
C VAL A 454 66.09 -88.45 -11.85
N GLY A 455 64.83 -88.88 -11.91
CA GLY A 455 63.97 -88.80 -13.10
C GLY A 455 62.89 -87.71 -13.06
N ASN A 456 62.63 -87.06 -11.91
CA ASN A 456 61.42 -86.23 -11.71
C ASN A 456 61.63 -84.71 -11.52
N ASN A 457 62.86 -84.20 -11.40
CA ASN A 457 63.12 -82.76 -11.13
C ASN A 457 62.54 -81.81 -12.20
N TRP A 458 62.55 -82.21 -13.48
CA TRP A 458 62.01 -81.38 -14.55
C TRP A 458 60.48 -81.24 -14.50
N LYS A 459 59.75 -82.31 -14.16
CA LYS A 459 58.28 -82.27 -14.12
C LYS A 459 57.78 -81.36 -13.00
N GLU A 460 58.44 -81.39 -11.84
CA GLU A 460 58.08 -80.51 -10.72
C GLU A 460 58.38 -79.04 -11.04
N PHE A 461 59.51 -78.75 -11.69
CA PHE A 461 59.80 -77.42 -12.23
C PHE A 461 58.74 -76.97 -13.25
N GLU A 462 58.39 -77.83 -14.21
CA GLU A 462 57.45 -77.52 -15.29
C GLU A 462 56.03 -77.23 -14.77
N ILE A 463 55.55 -78.00 -13.79
CA ILE A 463 54.25 -77.75 -13.13
C ILE A 463 54.23 -76.36 -12.48
N ARG A 464 55.26 -76.02 -11.71
CA ARG A 464 55.35 -74.71 -11.01
C ARG A 464 55.51 -73.56 -12.00
N PHE A 465 56.28 -73.76 -13.06
CA PHE A 465 56.49 -72.76 -14.10
C PHE A 465 55.19 -72.42 -14.84
N ILE A 466 54.37 -73.43 -15.17
CA ILE A 466 53.06 -73.24 -15.82
C ILE A 466 52.08 -72.51 -14.91
N ASP A 467 52.06 -72.79 -13.60
CA ASP A 467 51.16 -72.12 -12.65
C ASP A 467 51.38 -70.59 -12.61
N ILE A 468 52.64 -70.16 -12.69
CA ILE A 468 53.01 -68.73 -12.67
C ILE A 468 52.87 -68.10 -14.06
N ASN A 469 53.13 -68.87 -15.12
CA ASN A 469 53.12 -68.39 -16.50
C ASN A 469 52.08 -69.16 -17.35
N PRO A 470 50.77 -69.03 -17.06
CA PRO A 470 49.72 -69.92 -17.56
C PRO A 470 49.49 -69.92 -19.08
N ASN A 471 50.23 -69.13 -19.87
CA ASN A 471 50.15 -69.11 -21.32
C ASN A 471 51.50 -69.15 -22.05
N PHE A 472 52.64 -69.30 -21.34
CA PHE A 472 53.96 -69.18 -21.95
C PHE A 472 54.19 -70.19 -23.08
N TYR A 473 54.01 -71.48 -22.80
CA TYR A 473 54.20 -72.54 -23.81
C TYR A 473 53.21 -72.41 -24.96
N LYS A 474 52.00 -71.92 -24.69
CA LYS A 474 50.99 -71.67 -25.72
C LYS A 474 51.45 -70.55 -26.67
N ASN A 475 51.87 -69.42 -26.13
CA ASN A 475 52.26 -68.25 -26.93
C ASN A 475 53.52 -68.54 -27.76
N ILE A 476 54.58 -69.08 -27.16
CA ILE A 476 55.84 -69.31 -27.88
C ILE A 476 55.72 -70.40 -28.95
N LYS A 477 54.87 -71.41 -28.73
CA LYS A 477 54.62 -72.49 -29.69
C LYS A 477 53.67 -72.07 -30.81
N THR A 478 52.83 -71.05 -30.58
CA THR A 478 51.99 -70.45 -31.63
C THR A 478 52.87 -69.70 -32.64
N ASP A 479 53.85 -68.94 -32.15
CA ASP A 479 54.74 -68.16 -33.02
C ASP A 479 55.87 -69.01 -33.63
N PHE A 480 56.35 -70.03 -32.91
CA PHE A 480 57.44 -70.91 -33.36
C PHE A 480 57.06 -72.39 -33.23
N SER A 481 56.27 -72.87 -34.19
CA SER A 481 55.75 -74.25 -34.22
C SER A 481 56.83 -75.34 -34.43
N SER A 482 58.03 -74.97 -34.88
CA SER A 482 59.18 -75.87 -35.11
C SER A 482 59.99 -76.21 -33.86
N LEU A 483 59.66 -75.62 -32.70
CA LEU A 483 60.32 -75.89 -31.44
C LEU A 483 59.96 -77.28 -30.92
N THR A 484 61.00 -78.06 -30.63
CA THR A 484 60.86 -79.38 -30.01
C THR A 484 60.60 -79.25 -28.51
N GLN A 485 60.20 -80.33 -27.87
CA GLN A 485 59.98 -80.33 -26.42
C GLN A 485 61.23 -79.89 -25.66
N THR A 486 62.42 -80.34 -26.06
CA THR A 486 63.71 -79.92 -25.48
C THR A 486 63.96 -78.42 -25.64
N ASP A 487 63.58 -77.83 -26.78
CA ASP A 487 63.71 -76.39 -27.00
C ASP A 487 62.81 -75.59 -26.05
N LEU A 488 61.58 -76.07 -25.82
CA LEU A 488 60.64 -75.45 -24.87
C LEU A 488 61.16 -75.50 -23.43
N LYS A 489 61.82 -76.61 -23.04
CA LYS A 489 62.48 -76.70 -21.73
C LYS A 489 63.52 -75.61 -21.54
N ILE A 490 64.36 -75.40 -22.56
CA ILE A 490 65.39 -74.37 -22.54
C ILE A 490 64.75 -72.97 -22.52
N CYS A 491 63.66 -72.73 -23.26
CA CYS A 491 62.94 -71.46 -23.21
C CYS A 491 62.44 -71.11 -21.80
N ALA A 492 61.86 -72.07 -21.07
CA ALA A 492 61.41 -71.84 -19.70
C ALA A 492 62.56 -71.49 -18.75
N LEU A 493 63.70 -72.19 -18.89
CA LEU A 493 64.90 -71.90 -18.11
C LEU A 493 65.53 -70.55 -18.48
N VAL A 494 65.49 -70.16 -19.76
CA VAL A 494 65.93 -68.85 -20.21
C VAL A 494 65.04 -67.74 -19.67
N LYS A 495 63.71 -67.90 -19.67
CA LYS A 495 62.76 -66.89 -19.15
C LYS A 495 63.02 -66.54 -17.70
N LEU A 496 63.41 -67.53 -16.90
CA LEU A 496 63.79 -67.37 -15.50
C LEU A 496 65.27 -67.00 -15.31
N ASN A 497 65.98 -66.70 -16.39
CA ASN A 497 67.37 -66.24 -16.41
C ASN A 497 68.38 -67.20 -15.76
N PHE A 498 68.17 -68.52 -15.88
CA PHE A 498 69.13 -69.52 -15.40
C PHE A 498 70.46 -69.44 -16.17
N SER A 499 71.58 -69.73 -15.49
CA SER A 499 72.89 -69.81 -16.16
C SER A 499 73.02 -71.11 -16.96
N SER A 500 73.96 -71.17 -17.92
CA SER A 500 74.17 -72.41 -18.70
C SER A 500 74.62 -73.59 -17.83
N LYS A 501 75.30 -73.31 -16.70
CA LYS A 501 75.68 -74.30 -15.69
C LYS A 501 74.44 -74.85 -14.97
N ASP A 502 73.53 -73.99 -14.57
CA ASP A 502 72.31 -74.40 -13.84
C ASP A 502 71.33 -75.13 -14.75
N MET A 503 71.21 -74.68 -16.02
CA MET A 503 70.43 -75.38 -17.03
C MET A 503 70.95 -76.81 -17.27
N ALA A 504 72.27 -76.98 -17.28
CA ALA A 504 72.91 -78.28 -17.47
C ALA A 504 72.60 -79.22 -16.29
N SER A 505 72.67 -78.68 -15.07
CA SER A 505 72.28 -79.41 -13.85
C SER A 505 70.82 -79.83 -13.90
N LEU A 506 69.89 -78.90 -14.12
CA LEU A 506 68.45 -79.14 -14.11
C LEU A 506 67.98 -80.10 -15.21
N LEU A 507 68.64 -80.10 -16.35
CA LEU A 507 68.31 -80.98 -17.49
C LEU A 507 69.07 -82.31 -17.45
N GLY A 508 70.06 -82.48 -16.57
CA GLY A 508 70.90 -83.67 -16.49
C GLY A 508 71.78 -83.90 -17.73
N ILE A 509 72.20 -82.83 -18.40
CA ILE A 509 73.03 -82.86 -19.62
C ILE A 509 74.33 -82.09 -19.42
N SER A 510 75.31 -82.25 -20.32
CA SER A 510 76.55 -81.46 -20.23
C SER A 510 76.31 -79.98 -20.57
N ILE A 511 77.16 -79.09 -20.02
CA ILE A 511 77.16 -77.66 -20.32
C ILE A 511 77.31 -77.40 -21.83
N GLU A 512 78.15 -78.18 -22.51
CA GLU A 512 78.36 -78.11 -23.96
C GLU A 512 77.06 -78.42 -24.71
N SER A 513 76.26 -79.36 -24.18
CA SER A 513 74.95 -79.72 -24.73
C SER A 513 73.94 -78.57 -24.57
N VAL A 514 73.97 -77.84 -23.45
CA VAL A 514 73.17 -76.62 -23.24
C VAL A 514 73.60 -75.51 -24.20
N HIS A 515 74.90 -75.26 -24.35
CA HIS A 515 75.39 -74.23 -25.28
C HIS A 515 74.98 -74.53 -26.72
N THR A 516 75.13 -75.79 -27.14
CA THR A 516 74.71 -76.25 -28.47
C THR A 516 73.20 -76.10 -28.65
N SER A 517 72.41 -76.43 -27.63
CA SER A 517 70.96 -76.32 -27.69
C SER A 517 70.48 -74.87 -27.68
N ARG A 518 71.11 -73.96 -26.91
CA ARG A 518 70.88 -72.50 -26.97
C ARG A 518 71.23 -71.93 -28.34
N TYR A 519 72.33 -72.38 -28.94
CA TYR A 519 72.72 -71.97 -30.29
C TYR A 519 71.68 -72.43 -31.34
N ARG A 520 71.21 -73.68 -31.26
CA ARG A 520 70.13 -74.18 -32.13
C ARG A 520 68.82 -73.43 -31.90
N LEU A 521 68.47 -73.16 -30.64
CA LEU A 521 67.29 -72.39 -30.27
C LEU A 521 67.32 -70.99 -30.89
N ARG A 522 68.46 -70.28 -30.80
CA ARG A 522 68.63 -68.98 -31.47
C ARG A 522 68.38 -69.05 -32.98
N LYS A 523 68.87 -70.10 -33.66
CA LYS A 523 68.60 -70.29 -35.09
C LYS A 523 67.13 -70.57 -35.38
N LYS A 524 66.45 -71.37 -34.54
CA LYS A 524 65.01 -71.66 -34.69
C LYS A 524 64.13 -70.45 -34.43
N LEU A 525 64.54 -69.57 -33.52
CA LEU A 525 63.90 -68.29 -33.22
C LEU A 525 64.29 -67.17 -34.20
N GLN A 526 65.15 -67.45 -35.19
CA GLN A 526 65.63 -66.50 -36.20
C GLN A 526 66.30 -65.24 -35.60
N LEU A 527 67.05 -65.41 -34.51
CA LEU A 527 67.75 -64.32 -33.84
C LEU A 527 69.12 -64.03 -34.49
N ASP A 528 69.44 -62.74 -34.66
CA ASP A 528 70.74 -62.28 -35.15
C ASP A 528 71.84 -62.44 -34.09
N ARG A 529 73.12 -62.27 -34.48
CA ARG A 529 74.26 -62.44 -33.56
C ARG A 529 74.20 -61.52 -32.33
N ASN A 530 73.57 -60.34 -32.46
CA ASN A 530 73.55 -59.32 -31.41
C ASN A 530 72.31 -59.39 -30.50
N ASP A 531 71.30 -60.21 -30.82
CA ASP A 531 70.07 -60.24 -30.05
C ASP A 531 70.24 -60.99 -28.72
N ASN A 532 69.65 -60.47 -27.63
CA ASN A 532 69.67 -61.15 -26.34
C ASN A 532 68.55 -62.19 -26.24
N LEU A 533 68.92 -63.46 -26.09
CA LEU A 533 67.97 -64.58 -26.00
C LEU A 533 67.06 -64.49 -24.76
N VAL A 534 67.55 -63.95 -23.65
CA VAL A 534 66.76 -63.79 -22.40
C VAL A 534 65.69 -62.72 -22.58
N GLU A 535 66.08 -61.56 -23.10
CA GLU A 535 65.16 -60.43 -23.31
C GLU A 535 64.10 -60.73 -24.38
N PHE A 536 64.46 -61.51 -25.41
CA PHE A 536 63.49 -61.96 -26.40
C PHE A 536 62.44 -62.89 -25.77
N ILE A 537 62.89 -63.87 -24.98
CA ILE A 537 62.01 -64.86 -24.37
C ILE A 537 61.15 -64.27 -23.24
N SER A 538 61.61 -63.24 -22.52
CA SER A 538 60.84 -62.61 -21.44
C SER A 538 59.60 -61.85 -21.91
N ARG A 539 59.46 -61.58 -23.22
CA ARG A 539 58.28 -60.93 -23.82
C ARG A 539 57.10 -61.89 -23.99
N TYR A 540 57.35 -63.19 -23.97
CA TYR A 540 56.37 -64.28 -23.87
C TYR A 540 56.19 -64.63 -22.41
#